data_AF-A0A1S0TFB8-F1
#
_entry.id   AF-A0A1S0TFB8-F1
#
_cell.length_a   1.000
_cell.length_b   1.000
_cell.length_c   1.000
_cell.angle_alpha   90.00
_cell.angle_beta   90.00
_cell.angle_gamma   90.00
#
_symmetry.space_group_name_H-M   'P 1'
#
loop_
_entity.id
_entity.type
_entity.pdbx_description
1 polymer ?
#
loop_
_entity_poly.entity_id
_entity_poly.type
_entity_poly.pdbx_seq_one_letter_code
_entity_poly.pdbx_strand_id
1 'polypeptide(L)'
;MAFYIGSFIGNVLFGYIADKFGRRISFFMILATLVMCGTMNAFAWDTYSFTVLRFLTGLAFPALFQLPFILSMEFMGESGRIFTSIVLDIFFGIAMVLLGVLAMLIRRWRQLIFFSNAPFVILFFYYL
;
A
#
# COMPACT_ATOMS: atom_id res chain seq x y z
N MET A 1 -15.18 5.50 4.80
CA MET A 1 -15.96 4.61 3.92
C MET A 1 -15.39 4.51 2.51
N ALA A 2 -15.14 5.62 1.81
CA ALA A 2 -14.56 5.57 0.45
C ALA A 2 -13.28 4.73 0.33
N PHE A 3 -12.38 4.80 1.32
CA PHE A 3 -11.17 3.96 1.37
C PHE A 3 -11.48 2.45 1.34
N TYR A 4 -12.36 1.96 2.22
CA TYR A 4 -12.69 0.53 2.31
C TYR A 4 -13.44 0.01 1.08
N ILE A 5 -14.33 0.83 0.51
CA ILE A 5 -15.02 0.49 -0.75
C ILE A 5 -14.00 0.37 -1.88
N GLY A 6 -13.06 1.33 -1.96
CA GLY A 6 -11.92 1.24 -2.88
C GLY A 6 -11.11 -0.02 -2.64
N SER A 7 -10.77 -0.33 -1.39
CA SER A 7 -10.02 -1.54 -1.04
C SER A 7 -10.68 -2.84 -1.50
N PHE A 8 -11.99 -2.96 -1.34
CA PHE A 8 -12.72 -4.14 -1.81
C PHE A 8 -12.63 -4.29 -3.34
N ILE A 9 -12.88 -3.21 -4.07
CA ILE A 9 -12.84 -3.21 -5.54
C ILE A 9 -11.42 -3.46 -6.03
N GLY A 10 -10.44 -2.78 -5.43
CA GLY A 10 -9.05 -2.81 -5.84
C GLY A 10 -8.42 -4.19 -5.69
N ASN A 11 -8.78 -4.94 -4.65
CA ASN A 11 -8.23 -6.28 -4.45
C ASN A 11 -8.63 -7.25 -5.59
N VAL A 12 -9.87 -7.17 -6.07
CA VAL A 12 -10.33 -7.96 -7.22
C VAL A 12 -9.64 -7.50 -8.50
N LEU A 13 -9.56 -6.19 -8.71
CA LEU A 13 -9.03 -5.58 -9.92
C LEU A 13 -7.53 -5.84 -10.09
N PHE A 14 -6.74 -5.56 -9.05
CA PHE A 14 -5.31 -5.81 -9.05
C PHE A 14 -4.94 -7.29 -8.96
N GLY A 15 -5.80 -8.13 -8.35
CA GLY A 15 -5.68 -9.59 -8.43
C GLY A 15 -5.76 -10.07 -9.88
N TYR A 16 -6.80 -9.66 -10.61
CA TYR A 16 -6.95 -10.00 -12.03
C TYR A 16 -5.78 -9.50 -12.88
N ILE A 17 -5.30 -8.26 -12.64
CA ILE A 17 -4.15 -7.71 -13.36
C ILE A 17 -2.89 -8.51 -13.05
N ALA A 18 -2.65 -8.91 -11.80
CA ALA A 18 -1.49 -9.71 -11.40
C ALA A 18 -1.47 -11.10 -12.04
N ASP A 19 -2.64 -11.73 -12.17
CA ASP A 19 -2.75 -13.04 -12.81
C ASP A 19 -2.57 -12.94 -14.33
N LYS A 20 -3.03 -11.85 -14.97
CA LYS A 20 -3.00 -11.69 -16.43
C LYS A 20 -1.71 -11.08 -16.97
N PHE A 21 -1.21 -10.01 -16.35
CA PHE A 21 -0.04 -9.24 -16.81
C PHE A 21 1.24 -9.62 -16.08
N GLY A 22 1.16 -10.51 -15.10
CA GLY A 22 2.27 -10.94 -14.28
C GLY A 22 2.47 -10.07 -13.04
N ARG A 23 2.88 -10.74 -11.96
CA ARG A 23 2.90 -10.18 -10.59
C ARG A 23 3.88 -9.03 -10.40
N ARG A 24 5.02 -9.06 -11.10
CA ARG A 24 6.04 -8.00 -11.01
C ARG A 24 5.51 -6.67 -11.53
N ILE A 25 4.85 -6.67 -12.69
CA ILE A 25 4.32 -5.44 -13.31
C ILE A 25 3.19 -4.89 -12.44
N SER A 26 2.30 -5.75 -11.95
CA SER A 26 1.21 -5.35 -11.05
C SER A 26 1.73 -4.72 -9.76
N PHE A 27 2.79 -5.26 -9.17
CA PHE A 27 3.39 -4.68 -7.98
C PHE A 27 3.88 -3.24 -8.21
N PHE A 28 4.57 -2.97 -9.33
CA PHE A 28 4.98 -1.61 -9.67
C PHE A 28 3.80 -0.68 -9.96
N MET A 29 2.74 -1.16 -10.62
CA MET A 29 1.52 -0.37 -10.85
C MET A 29 0.82 0.02 -9.54
N ILE A 30 0.75 -0.90 -8.59
CA ILE A 30 0.16 -0.66 -7.26
C ILE A 30 1.02 0.34 -6.48
N LEU A 31 2.33 0.15 -6.47
CA LEU A 31 3.27 1.09 -5.84
C LEU A 31 3.12 2.50 -6.43
N ALA A 32 3.16 2.63 -7.76
CA ALA A 32 2.99 3.92 -8.43
C ALA A 32 1.66 4.58 -8.04
N THR A 33 0.56 3.82 -8.09
CA THR A 33 -0.78 4.30 -7.73
C THR A 33 -0.83 4.78 -6.28
N LEU A 34 -0.27 3.99 -5.36
CA LEU A 34 -0.26 4.31 -3.93
C LEU A 34 0.57 5.56 -3.62
N VAL A 35 1.75 5.70 -4.23
CA VAL A 35 2.63 6.85 -4.01
C VAL A 35 2.03 8.12 -4.60
N MET A 36 1.55 8.07 -5.84
CA MET A 36 0.93 9.23 -6.49
C MET A 36 -0.34 9.66 -5.74
N CYS A 37 -1.27 8.73 -5.48
CA CYS A 37 -2.52 9.08 -4.81
C CYS A 37 -2.30 9.43 -3.34
N GLY A 38 -1.38 8.75 -2.65
CA GLY A 38 -1.03 8.99 -1.26
C GLY A 38 -0.38 10.35 -1.04
N THR A 39 0.49 10.79 -1.94
CA THR A 39 1.07 12.14 -1.90
C THR A 39 0.05 13.21 -2.26
N MET A 40 -0.76 12.99 -3.31
CA MET A 40 -1.83 13.91 -3.69
C MET A 40 -2.87 14.12 -2.58
N ASN A 41 -3.12 13.12 -1.73
CA ASN A 41 -4.00 13.26 -0.56
C ASN A 41 -3.57 14.39 0.39
N ALA A 42 -2.27 14.67 0.52
CA ALA A 42 -1.77 15.75 1.37
C ALA A 42 -2.10 17.15 0.80
N PHE A 43 -2.27 17.23 -0.52
CA PHE A 43 -2.56 18.45 -1.26
C PHE A 43 -4.05 18.65 -1.53
N ALA A 44 -4.95 17.82 -1.01
CA ALA A 44 -6.39 17.99 -1.28
C ALA A 44 -6.92 19.34 -0.78
N TRP A 45 -7.60 20.06 -1.69
CA TRP A 45 -8.18 21.39 -1.47
C TRP A 45 -9.64 21.29 -0.99
N ASP A 46 -10.38 20.32 -1.54
CA ASP A 46 -11.80 20.09 -1.25
C ASP A 46 -12.09 18.70 -0.69
N THR A 47 -13.19 18.57 0.05
CA THR A 47 -13.67 17.31 0.64
C THR A 47 -13.96 16.25 -0.42
N TYR A 48 -14.45 16.65 -1.59
CA TYR A 48 -14.69 15.75 -2.72
C TYR A 48 -13.38 15.19 -3.29
N SER A 49 -12.41 16.06 -3.56
CA SER A 49 -11.08 15.68 -4.04
C SER A 49 -10.37 14.76 -3.03
N PHE A 50 -10.48 15.05 -1.74
CA PHE A 50 -9.96 14.18 -0.68
C PHE A 50 -10.63 12.79 -0.68
N THR A 51 -11.95 12.73 -0.89
CA THR A 51 -12.70 11.46 -0.90
C THR A 51 -12.31 10.58 -2.09
N VAL A 52 -12.17 11.18 -3.27
CA VAL A 52 -11.72 10.47 -4.49
C VAL A 52 -10.30 9.96 -4.33
N LEU A 53 -9.38 10.81 -3.85
CA LEU A 53 -7.99 10.41 -3.61
C LEU A 53 -7.89 9.31 -2.54
N ARG A 54 -8.74 9.34 -1.51
CA ARG A 54 -8.84 8.26 -0.52
C ARG A 54 -9.37 6.96 -1.11
N PHE A 55 -10.34 7.03 -2.02
CA PHE A 55 -10.82 5.87 -2.74
C PHE A 55 -9.71 5.25 -3.60
N LEU A 56 -8.98 6.06 -4.37
CA LEU A 56 -7.88 5.60 -5.22
C LEU A 56 -6.72 5.00 -4.41
N THR A 57 -6.36 5.63 -3.29
CA THR A 57 -5.35 5.08 -2.37
C THR A 57 -5.84 3.76 -1.75
N GLY A 58 -7.14 3.69 -1.45
CA GLY A 58 -7.81 2.49 -0.97
C GLY A 58 -7.76 1.33 -1.97
N LEU A 59 -7.87 1.59 -3.28
CA LEU A 59 -7.74 0.54 -4.31
C LEU A 59 -6.40 -0.18 -4.24
N ALA A 60 -5.31 0.57 -4.05
CA ALA A 60 -3.95 0.03 -4.11
C ALA A 60 -3.47 -0.58 -2.77
N PHE A 61 -3.94 -0.05 -1.63
CA PHE A 61 -3.39 -0.40 -0.31
C PHE A 61 -3.44 -1.89 0.06
N PRO A 62 -4.58 -2.61 -0.08
CA PRO A 62 -4.64 -4.03 0.26
C PRO A 62 -3.80 -4.88 -0.70
N ALA A 63 -3.83 -4.53 -1.99
CA ALA A 63 -3.10 -5.24 -3.02
C ALA A 63 -1.58 -5.14 -2.83
N LEU A 64 -1.09 -4.06 -2.21
CA LEU A 64 0.32 -3.89 -1.85
C LEU A 64 0.79 -4.95 -0.83
N PHE A 65 -0.06 -5.33 0.13
CA PHE A 65 0.27 -6.38 1.09
C PHE A 65 0.05 -7.77 0.50
N GLN A 66 -1.03 -7.94 -0.26
CA GLN A 66 -1.45 -9.24 -0.77
C GLN A 66 -0.51 -9.80 -1.84
N LEU A 67 0.01 -9.00 -2.77
CA LEU A 67 0.89 -9.52 -3.83
C LEU A 67 2.24 -10.04 -3.34
N PRO A 68 3.02 -9.30 -2.51
CA PRO A 68 4.26 -9.82 -1.93
C PRO A 68 4.03 -11.06 -1.07
N PHE A 69 2.91 -11.10 -0.36
CA PHE A 69 2.52 -12.26 0.43
C PHE A 69 2.34 -13.50 -0.43
N ILE A 70 1.56 -13.42 -1.52
CA ILE A 70 1.40 -14.57 -2.43
C ILE A 70 2.72 -14.90 -3.14
N LEU A 71 3.50 -13.92 -3.57
CA LEU A 71 4.83 -14.15 -4.16
C LEU A 71 5.76 -14.89 -3.20
N SER A 72 5.83 -14.47 -1.93
CA SER A 72 6.65 -15.14 -0.92
C SER A 72 6.24 -16.60 -0.73
N MET A 73 4.95 -16.90 -0.78
CA MET A 73 4.41 -18.25 -0.68
C MET A 73 4.55 -19.10 -1.94
N GLU A 74 4.80 -18.49 -3.09
CA GLU A 74 5.18 -19.20 -4.31
C GLU A 74 6.67 -19.52 -4.37
N PHE A 75 7.51 -18.61 -3.84
CA PHE A 75 8.94 -18.86 -3.73
C PHE A 75 9.28 -19.89 -2.65
N MET A 76 8.48 -19.97 -1.58
CA MET A 76 8.64 -20.97 -0.54
C MET A 76 7.89 -22.25 -0.90
N GLY A 77 8.55 -23.41 -0.80
CA GLY A 77 7.88 -24.71 -0.87
C GLY A 77 6.88 -24.93 0.28
N GLU A 78 6.16 -26.05 0.28
CA GLU A 78 5.07 -26.35 1.24
C GLU A 78 5.47 -26.19 2.70
N SER A 79 6.71 -26.54 3.06
CA SER A 79 7.21 -26.45 4.44
C SER A 79 7.54 -25.03 4.91
N GLY A 80 7.85 -24.11 3.99
CA GLY A 80 8.27 -22.74 4.32
C GLY A 80 7.13 -21.74 4.41
N ARG A 81 5.98 -22.04 3.79
CA ARG A 81 4.85 -21.12 3.63
C ARG A 81 4.38 -20.47 4.93
N ILE A 82 4.12 -21.29 5.94
CA ILE A 82 3.62 -20.82 7.25
C ILE A 82 4.64 -19.88 7.91
N PHE A 83 5.92 -20.24 7.86
CA PHE A 83 6.99 -19.43 8.43
C PHE A 83 7.09 -18.06 7.75
N THR A 84 7.09 -18.01 6.41
CA THR A 84 7.10 -16.72 5.69
C THR A 84 5.88 -15.87 5.97
N SER A 85 4.69 -16.46 6.07
CA SER A 85 3.47 -15.72 6.39
C SER A 85 3.56 -15.06 7.77
N ILE A 86 3.99 -15.82 8.79
CA ILE A 86 4.18 -15.28 10.14
C ILE A 86 5.19 -14.14 10.16
N VAL A 87 6.32 -14.30 9.47
CA VAL A 87 7.35 -13.25 9.39
C VAL A 87 6.78 -11.99 8.75
N LEU A 88 6.05 -12.10 7.64
CA LEU A 88 5.41 -10.96 6.97
C LEU A 88 4.38 -10.26 7.86
N ASP A 89 3.57 -11.02 8.59
CA ASP A 89 2.58 -10.47 9.52
C ASP A 89 3.25 -9.74 10.69
N ILE A 90 4.37 -10.26 11.22
CA ILE A 90 5.16 -9.59 12.25
C ILE A 90 5.73 -8.26 11.72
N PHE A 91 6.31 -8.27 10.52
CA PHE A 91 6.81 -7.04 9.89
C PHE A 91 5.71 -6.00 9.71
N PHE A 92 4.51 -6.42 9.29
CA PHE A 92 3.35 -5.54 9.17
C PHE A 92 2.91 -4.97 10.51
N GLY A 93 2.87 -5.80 11.56
CA GLY A 93 2.58 -5.38 12.92
C GLY A 93 3.56 -4.31 13.43
N ILE A 94 4.87 -4.53 13.24
CA ILE A 94 5.90 -3.56 13.61
C ILE A 94 5.72 -2.24 12.85
N ALA A 95 5.45 -2.30 11.53
CA ALA A 95 5.19 -1.12 10.72
C ALA A 95 3.98 -0.32 11.21
N MET A 96 2.90 -1.00 11.61
CA MET A 96 1.70 -0.36 12.19
C MET A 96 1.98 0.31 13.55
N VAL A 97 2.77 -0.34 14.42
CA VAL A 97 3.19 0.26 15.70
C VAL A 97 4.04 1.51 15.46
N LEU A 98 5.02 1.45 14.55
CA LEU A 98 5.84 2.60 14.17
C LEU A 98 4.99 3.76 13.60
N LEU A 99 4.02 3.45 12.74
CA LEU A 99 3.08 4.45 12.22
C LEU A 99 2.28 5.11 13.35
N GLY A 100 1.84 4.32 14.34
CA GLY A 100 1.17 4.83 15.54
C GLY A 100 2.04 5.78 16.36
N VAL A 101 3.32 5.44 16.56
CA VAL A 101 4.28 6.31 17.25
C VAL A 101 4.50 7.62 16.48
N LEU A 102 4.66 7.54 15.16
CA LEU A 102 4.76 8.73 14.31
C LEU A 102 3.49 9.60 14.39
N ALA A 103 2.31 8.99 14.52
CA ALA A 103 1.05 9.70 14.72
C ALA A 103 0.97 10.44 16.06
N MET A 104 1.61 9.92 17.11
CA MET A 104 1.69 10.62 18.39
C MET A 104 2.63 11.83 18.32
N LEU A 105 3.74 11.71 17.57
CA LEU A 105 4.71 12.79 17.38
C LEU A 105 4.19 13.89 16.45
N ILE A 106 3.54 13.52 15.35
CA ILE A 106 3.05 14.43 14.30
C ILE A 106 1.53 14.52 14.37
N ARG A 107 1.04 15.47 15.18
CA ARG A 107 -0.41 15.71 15.34
C ARG A 107 -1.09 16.33 14.12
N ARG A 108 -0.33 16.94 13.20
CA ARG A 108 -0.86 17.51 11.95
C ARG A 108 -1.00 16.42 10.89
N TRP A 109 -2.24 16.01 10.61
CA TRP A 109 -2.56 14.93 9.66
C TRP A 109 -1.91 15.10 8.27
N ARG A 110 -1.80 16.35 7.76
CA ARG A 110 -1.15 16.62 6.47
C ARG A 110 0.35 16.30 6.48
N GLN A 111 1.04 16.68 7.55
CA GLN A 111 2.47 16.40 7.71
C GLN A 111 2.70 14.91 7.89
N LEU A 112 1.84 14.23 8.63
CA LEU A 112 1.92 12.79 8.83
C LEU A 112 1.82 12.02 7.50
N ILE A 113 0.86 12.40 6.63
CA ILE A 113 0.73 11.79 5.30
C ILE A 113 2.00 12.05 4.48
N PHE A 114 2.53 13.27 4.50
CA PHE A 114 3.74 13.60 3.75
C PHE A 114 4.96 12.79 4.21
N PHE A 115 5.25 12.76 5.51
CA PHE A 115 6.39 11.99 6.04
C PHE A 115 6.23 10.48 5.86
N SER A 116 5.02 9.95 5.96
CA SER A 116 4.76 8.52 5.73
C SER A 116 4.95 8.11 4.26
N ASN A 117 4.67 9.01 3.31
CA ASN A 117 4.84 8.74 1.87
C ASN A 117 6.24 9.08 1.34
N ALA A 118 7.00 9.94 2.03
CA ALA A 118 8.36 10.33 1.66
C ALA A 118 9.31 9.15 1.31
N PRO A 119 9.40 8.06 2.10
CA PRO A 119 10.30 6.95 1.75
C PRO A 119 9.91 6.24 0.43
N PHE A 120 8.62 6.19 0.11
CA PHE A 120 8.16 5.57 -1.13
C PHE A 120 8.42 6.46 -2.36
N VAL A 121 8.37 7.78 -2.20
CA VAL A 121 8.77 8.72 -3.27
C VAL A 121 10.26 8.57 -3.57
N ILE A 122 11.10 8.50 -2.54
CA ILE A 122 12.56 8.32 -2.70
C ILE A 122 12.88 7.00 -3.39
N LEU A 123 12.21 5.91 -3.02
CA LEU A 123 12.36 4.60 -3.66
C LEU A 123 11.90 4.58 -5.12
N PHE A 124 10.78 5.26 -5.43
CA PHE A 124 10.28 5.36 -6.79
C PHE A 124 11.27 6.08 -7.72
N PHE A 125 11.93 7.14 -7.24
CA PHE A 125 12.98 7.84 -8.00
C PHE A 125 14.31 7.07 -8.08
N TYR A 126 14.60 6.19 -7.11
CA TYR A 126 15.82 5.37 -7.15
C TYR A 126 15.74 4.19 -8.14
N TYR A 127 14.53 3.67 -8.40
CA TYR A 127 14.30 2.55 -9.31
C TYR A 127 13.90 2.95 -10.74
N LEU A 128 13.75 4.26 -11.01
CA LEU A 128 13.54 4.83 -12.34
C LEU A 128 14.87 5.06 -13.04
#